data_AF-A0A5N5DZK1-F1
#
_entry.id   AF-A0A5N5DZK1-F1
#
_cell.length_a   1.000
_cell.length_b   1.000
_cell.length_c   1.000
_cell.angle_alpha   90.00
_cell.angle_beta   90.00
_cell.angle_gamma   90.00
#
_symmetry.space_group_name_H-M   'P 1'
#
loop_
_entity.id
_entity.type
_entity.pdbx_description
1 polymer ?
#
loop_
_entity_poly.entity_id
_entity_poly.type
_entity_poly.pdbx_seq_one_letter_code
_entity_poly.pdbx_strand_id
1 'polypeptide(L)'
;MTEDSHRTAGASYAAAGVDIAAGDRAVELFAPLAKKASRPEVMGGLGGFAGLFSLKGDYKEPLLAASTDGVGTKLAVAQAMDKHDTVGLDLVAMVVDDLVVCGAEPLFLQDYIAVGRVIPERVAELVSGIAEGCIQAGCALLGGETAEHPGIMADGDYDLSATGVGVVEAEKLLGPDRVRPGDVVIAMGSSGL
;
A
#
# COMPACT_ATOMS: atom_id res chain seq x y z
N MET A 1 -29.12 -41.36 -29.24
CA MET A 1 -28.03 -41.44 -28.24
C MET A 1 -26.72 -41.24 -28.96
N THR A 2 -26.13 -40.06 -28.87
CA THR A 2 -24.68 -39.86 -28.99
C THR A 2 -24.38 -38.62 -28.17
N GLU A 3 -23.56 -38.84 -27.16
CA GLU A 3 -23.34 -38.03 -25.99
C GLU A 3 -22.76 -36.66 -26.32
N ASP A 4 -23.41 -35.64 -25.78
CA ASP A 4 -22.78 -34.36 -25.47
C ASP A 4 -21.96 -34.59 -24.19
N SER A 5 -20.62 -34.55 -24.29
CA SER A 5 -19.76 -34.46 -23.12
C SER A 5 -18.84 -33.26 -23.29
N HIS A 6 -19.37 -32.12 -22.87
CA HIS A 6 -18.62 -30.95 -22.47
C HIS A 6 -17.36 -31.37 -21.70
N ARG A 7 -16.19 -31.25 -22.34
CA ARG A 7 -14.92 -31.15 -21.63
C ARG A 7 -15.03 -29.90 -20.76
N THR A 8 -15.25 -30.07 -19.47
CA THR A 8 -14.99 -29.03 -18.48
C THR A 8 -13.50 -28.69 -18.57
N ALA A 9 -13.18 -27.61 -19.28
CA ALA A 9 -11.88 -26.95 -19.12
C ALA A 9 -11.76 -26.65 -17.62
N GLY A 10 -10.83 -27.33 -16.95
CA GLY A 10 -10.67 -27.21 -15.50
C GLY A 10 -10.46 -25.75 -15.11
N ALA A 11 -11.13 -25.30 -14.05
CA ALA A 11 -10.90 -23.98 -13.50
C ALA A 11 -9.44 -23.89 -13.04
N SER A 12 -8.63 -23.11 -13.75
CA SER A 12 -7.26 -22.78 -13.39
C SER A 12 -7.11 -21.26 -13.34
N TYR A 13 -6.16 -20.77 -12.54
CA TYR A 13 -5.83 -19.34 -12.50
C TYR A 13 -5.50 -18.80 -13.90
N ALA A 14 -4.77 -19.58 -14.71
CA ALA A 14 -4.50 -19.25 -16.10
C ALA A 14 -5.77 -19.17 -16.97
N ALA A 15 -6.75 -20.07 -16.77
CA ALA A 15 -8.04 -20.01 -17.46
C ALA A 15 -8.92 -18.85 -16.99
N ALA A 16 -8.69 -18.34 -15.78
CA ALA A 16 -9.26 -17.11 -15.26
C ALA A 16 -8.48 -15.85 -15.68
N GLY A 17 -7.41 -15.98 -16.47
CA GLY A 17 -6.62 -14.86 -17.00
C GLY A 17 -5.43 -14.41 -16.16
N VAL A 18 -5.09 -15.14 -15.07
CA VAL A 18 -3.97 -14.81 -14.17
C VAL A 18 -2.64 -15.37 -14.71
N ASP A 19 -1.63 -14.52 -14.83
CA ASP A 19 -0.28 -14.85 -15.30
C ASP A 19 0.71 -14.96 -14.14
N ILE A 20 0.88 -16.19 -13.64
CA ILE A 20 1.78 -16.49 -12.51
C ILE A 20 3.22 -16.08 -12.82
N ALA A 21 3.69 -16.27 -14.06
CA ALA A 21 5.07 -15.93 -14.43
C ALA A 21 5.31 -14.42 -14.45
N ALA A 22 4.29 -13.64 -14.84
CA ALA A 22 4.33 -12.19 -14.75
C ALA A 22 4.35 -11.74 -13.28
N GLY A 23 3.55 -12.37 -12.42
CA GLY A 23 3.57 -12.13 -10.97
C GLY A 23 4.93 -12.38 -10.34
N ASP A 24 5.54 -13.54 -10.60
CA ASP A 24 6.86 -13.91 -10.08
C ASP A 24 7.93 -12.89 -10.52
N ARG A 25 7.89 -12.48 -11.79
CA ARG A 25 8.81 -11.47 -12.32
C ARG A 25 8.62 -10.11 -11.66
N ALA A 26 7.38 -9.70 -11.36
CA ALA A 26 7.12 -8.47 -10.63
C ALA A 26 7.77 -8.52 -9.24
N VAL A 27 7.58 -9.63 -8.51
CA VAL A 27 8.19 -9.85 -7.18
C VAL A 27 9.72 -9.75 -7.25
N GLU A 28 10.36 -10.38 -8.23
CA GLU A 28 11.82 -10.29 -8.42
C GLU A 28 12.30 -8.84 -8.58
N LEU A 29 11.53 -8.02 -9.30
CA LEU A 29 11.86 -6.62 -9.57
C LEU A 29 11.68 -5.74 -8.32
N PHE A 30 10.57 -5.88 -7.59
CA PHE A 30 10.27 -4.99 -6.46
C PHE A 30 10.82 -5.46 -5.11
N ALA A 31 11.10 -6.75 -4.91
CA ALA A 31 11.53 -7.27 -3.61
C ALA A 31 12.76 -6.56 -3.01
N PRO A 32 13.80 -6.19 -3.80
CA PRO A 32 14.92 -5.40 -3.27
C PRO A 32 14.54 -4.00 -2.82
N LEU A 33 13.50 -3.41 -3.43
CA LEU A 33 12.99 -2.07 -3.10
C LEU A 33 12.15 -2.13 -1.83
N ALA A 34 11.20 -3.05 -1.77
CA ALA A 34 10.37 -3.29 -0.58
C ALA A 34 11.23 -3.64 0.64
N LYS A 35 12.33 -4.40 0.47
CA LYS A 35 13.26 -4.72 1.56
C LYS A 35 13.97 -3.50 2.15
N LYS A 36 14.15 -2.41 1.39
CA LYS A 36 14.73 -1.16 1.91
C LYS A 36 13.74 -0.40 2.79
N ALA A 37 12.45 -0.50 2.48
CA ALA A 37 11.35 0.04 3.28
C ALA A 37 11.07 -0.88 4.49
N SER A 38 12.06 -1.08 5.34
CA SER A 38 11.98 -1.95 6.51
C SER A 38 12.34 -1.19 7.78
N ARG A 39 11.95 -1.75 8.92
CA ARG A 39 12.27 -1.26 10.26
C ARG A 39 12.82 -2.40 11.13
N PRO A 40 13.64 -2.11 12.16
CA PRO A 40 14.16 -3.14 13.09
C PRO A 40 13.09 -3.99 13.79
N GLU A 41 11.87 -3.49 13.89
CA GLU A 41 10.72 -4.13 14.49
C GLU A 41 10.06 -5.18 13.57
N VAL A 42 10.35 -5.16 12.27
CA VAL A 42 9.82 -6.16 11.32
C VAL A 42 10.38 -7.53 11.64
N MET A 43 9.48 -8.51 11.76
CA MET A 43 9.80 -9.89 12.09
C MET A 43 9.56 -10.78 10.86
N GLY A 44 10.62 -11.42 10.35
CA GLY A 44 10.56 -12.26 9.15
C GLY A 44 10.93 -11.49 7.88
N GLY A 45 10.34 -11.87 6.75
CA GLY A 45 10.60 -11.27 5.45
C GLY A 45 9.42 -11.38 4.49
N LEU A 46 9.59 -10.84 3.29
CA LEU A 46 8.60 -10.90 2.21
C LEU A 46 8.23 -12.35 1.86
N GLY A 47 6.95 -12.59 1.57
CA GLY A 47 6.44 -13.90 1.13
C GLY A 47 5.83 -14.78 2.24
N GLY A 48 5.71 -14.28 3.47
CA GLY A 48 4.91 -14.94 4.51
C GLY A 48 3.41 -14.70 4.35
N PHE A 49 2.56 -15.55 4.95
CA PHE A 49 1.10 -15.36 4.95
C PHE A 49 0.63 -14.05 5.58
N ALA A 50 1.44 -13.48 6.46
CA ALA A 50 1.23 -12.18 7.08
C ALA A 50 2.59 -11.56 7.39
N GLY A 51 2.68 -10.24 7.28
CA GLY A 51 3.81 -9.52 7.85
C GLY A 51 3.64 -9.36 9.36
N LEU A 52 4.75 -9.49 10.09
CA LEU A 52 4.76 -9.41 11.55
C LEU A 52 5.58 -8.19 11.98
N PHE A 53 5.02 -7.37 12.87
CA PHE A 53 5.69 -6.20 13.43
C PHE A 53 5.72 -6.32 14.95
N SER A 54 6.91 -6.22 15.53
CA SER A 54 7.10 -6.31 16.97
C SER A 54 6.89 -4.95 17.61
N LEU A 55 5.81 -4.80 18.38
CA LEU A 55 5.60 -3.61 19.20
C LEU A 55 6.54 -3.65 20.41
N LYS A 56 7.77 -3.16 20.23
CA LYS A 56 8.79 -3.02 21.27
C LYS A 56 8.89 -1.56 21.72
N GLY A 57 9.03 -1.35 23.02
CA GLY A 57 9.18 -0.02 23.61
C GLY A 57 8.56 0.06 25.00
N ASP A 58 8.88 1.12 25.73
CA ASP A 58 8.33 1.39 27.05
C ASP A 58 6.97 2.12 26.92
N TYR A 59 6.01 1.49 26.25
CA TYR A 59 4.64 2.00 26.18
C TYR A 59 3.91 1.71 27.50
N LYS A 60 3.13 2.69 27.96
CA LYS A 60 2.31 2.54 29.17
C LYS A 60 0.90 2.09 28.81
N GLU A 61 0.27 2.78 27.87
CA GLU A 61 -1.06 2.52 27.33
C GLU A 61 -1.08 2.87 25.82
N PRO A 62 -0.49 2.01 24.96
CA PRO A 62 -0.40 2.26 23.54
C PRO A 62 -1.77 2.08 22.87
N LEU A 63 -2.14 3.04 22.02
CA LEU A 63 -3.26 2.96 21.10
C LEU A 63 -2.72 2.72 19.69
N LEU A 64 -3.36 1.81 18.96
CA LEU A 64 -3.09 1.62 17.54
C LEU A 64 -4.05 2.49 16.73
N ALA A 65 -3.49 3.35 15.89
CA ALA A 65 -4.24 4.09 14.88
C ALA A 65 -4.11 3.36 13.55
N ALA A 66 -5.21 3.23 12.82
CA ALA A 66 -5.21 2.65 11.47
C ALA A 66 -5.94 3.59 10.51
N SER A 67 -5.39 3.75 9.32
CA SER A 67 -6.03 4.46 8.21
C SER A 67 -5.89 3.65 6.93
N THR A 68 -6.89 3.76 6.05
CA THR A 68 -6.90 3.16 4.72
C THR A 68 -7.28 4.23 3.72
N ASP A 69 -6.49 4.37 2.66
CA ASP A 69 -6.79 5.30 1.57
C ASP A 69 -6.35 4.73 0.21
N GLY A 70 -6.79 5.38 -0.86
CA GLY A 70 -6.33 5.18 -2.22
C GLY A 70 -5.78 6.47 -2.82
N VAL A 71 -5.20 6.38 -4.02
CA VAL A 71 -4.70 7.58 -4.73
C VAL A 71 -5.84 8.37 -5.40
N GLY A 72 -6.93 7.68 -5.72
CA GLY A 72 -8.10 8.28 -6.39
C GLY A 72 -7.83 8.64 -7.85
N THR A 73 -8.55 9.63 -8.37
CA THR A 73 -8.56 9.96 -9.81
C THR A 73 -7.24 10.51 -10.34
N LYS A 74 -6.27 10.85 -9.49
CA LYS A 74 -4.90 11.20 -9.90
C LYS A 74 -4.21 10.04 -10.64
N LEU A 75 -4.64 8.79 -10.40
CA LEU A 75 -4.21 7.63 -11.18
C LEU A 75 -4.49 7.76 -12.68
N ALA A 76 -5.59 8.39 -13.07
CA ALA A 76 -5.89 8.60 -14.49
C ALA A 76 -4.84 9.51 -15.17
N VAL A 77 -4.30 10.49 -14.43
CA VAL A 77 -3.23 11.36 -14.93
C VAL A 77 -1.92 10.58 -15.06
N ALA A 78 -1.56 9.81 -14.04
CA ALA A 78 -0.37 8.96 -14.06
C ALA A 78 -0.39 7.94 -15.20
N GLN A 79 -1.55 7.32 -15.44
CA GLN A 79 -1.77 6.39 -16.56
C GLN A 79 -1.69 7.09 -17.91
N ALA A 80 -2.31 8.27 -18.06
CA ALA A 80 -2.25 9.05 -19.30
C ALA A 80 -0.83 9.58 -19.62
N MET A 81 -0.01 9.79 -18.59
CA MET A 81 1.38 10.25 -18.71
C MET A 81 2.40 9.12 -18.77
N ASP A 82 1.98 7.85 -18.61
CA ASP A 82 2.85 6.68 -18.50
C ASP A 82 3.96 6.87 -17.45
N LYS A 83 3.58 7.37 -16.26
CA LYS A 83 4.47 7.70 -15.13
C LYS A 83 3.92 7.11 -13.84
N HIS A 84 4.49 6.00 -13.36
CA HIS A 84 3.89 5.18 -12.30
C HIS A 84 4.70 5.15 -10.99
N ASP A 85 5.95 5.57 -11.01
CA ASP A 85 6.89 5.51 -9.88
C ASP A 85 6.65 6.57 -8.79
N THR A 86 5.76 7.53 -9.01
CA THR A 86 5.46 8.59 -8.03
C THR A 86 4.11 8.43 -7.34
N VAL A 87 3.14 7.73 -7.93
CA VAL A 87 1.79 7.60 -7.32
C VAL A 87 1.80 6.76 -6.05
N GLY A 88 2.80 5.91 -5.86
CA GLY A 88 3.02 5.22 -4.59
C GLY A 88 3.41 6.18 -3.45
N LEU A 89 4.08 7.30 -3.75
CA LEU A 89 4.37 8.35 -2.76
C LEU A 89 3.08 9.03 -2.33
N ASP A 90 2.23 9.38 -3.29
CA ASP A 90 0.92 9.99 -3.02
C ASP A 90 0.08 9.07 -2.11
N LEU A 91 0.07 7.76 -2.41
CA LEU A 91 -0.65 6.77 -1.60
C LEU A 91 -0.17 6.74 -0.15
N VAL A 92 1.14 6.66 0.07
CA VAL A 92 1.70 6.60 1.43
C VAL A 92 1.47 7.92 2.17
N ALA A 93 1.62 9.06 1.49
CA ALA A 93 1.38 10.37 2.09
C ALA A 93 -0.05 10.50 2.61
N MET A 94 -1.06 10.14 1.81
CA MET A 94 -2.47 10.17 2.23
C MET A 94 -2.70 9.35 3.51
N VAL A 95 -2.21 8.11 3.52
CA VAL A 95 -2.39 7.20 4.67
C VAL A 95 -1.64 7.69 5.90
N VAL A 96 -0.40 8.15 5.75
CA VAL A 96 0.45 8.57 6.88
C VAL A 96 0.01 9.91 7.46
N ASP A 97 -0.42 10.85 6.63
CA ASP A 97 -0.91 12.15 7.08
C ASP A 97 -2.16 11.98 7.99
N ASP A 98 -3.02 11.01 7.70
CA ASP A 98 -4.16 10.64 8.55
C ASP A 98 -3.74 10.02 9.91
N LEU A 99 -2.58 9.37 9.99
CA LEU A 99 -2.06 8.84 11.25
C LEU A 99 -1.50 9.98 12.12
N VAL A 100 -0.70 10.87 11.54
CA VAL A 100 0.03 11.89 12.33
C VAL A 100 -0.90 12.96 12.91
N VAL A 101 -2.09 13.19 12.35
CA VAL A 101 -3.06 14.17 12.88
C VAL A 101 -3.58 13.80 14.27
N CYS A 102 -3.60 12.52 14.63
CA CYS A 102 -3.90 12.09 16.01
C CYS A 102 -2.65 11.93 16.89
N GLY A 103 -1.47 12.25 16.35
CA GLY A 103 -0.19 12.14 17.03
C GLY A 103 0.44 10.74 16.97
N ALA A 104 -0.04 9.87 16.09
CA ALA A 104 0.53 8.53 15.93
C ALA A 104 1.84 8.55 15.15
N GLU A 105 2.82 7.78 15.64
CA GLU A 105 4.02 7.42 14.88
C GLU A 105 3.65 6.31 13.88
N PRO A 106 3.86 6.50 12.57
CA PRO A 106 3.66 5.46 11.57
C PRO A 106 4.59 4.27 11.82
N LEU A 107 4.04 3.06 11.95
CA LEU A 107 4.82 1.84 12.16
C LEU A 107 5.02 1.09 10.85
N PHE A 108 3.93 0.77 10.18
CA PHE A 108 3.96 -0.01 8.95
C PHE A 108 2.75 0.25 8.06
N LEU A 109 2.88 -0.16 6.80
CA LEU A 109 1.87 -0.05 5.77
C LEU A 109 1.77 -1.37 5.00
N GLN A 110 0.55 -1.68 4.54
CA GLN A 110 0.29 -2.76 3.60
C GLN A 110 -0.48 -2.24 2.39
N ASP A 111 -0.04 -2.59 1.19
CA ASP A 111 -0.67 -2.16 -0.06
C ASP A 111 -1.54 -3.24 -0.72
N TYR A 112 -2.48 -2.79 -1.52
CA TYR A 112 -3.29 -3.62 -2.42
C TYR A 112 -3.32 -2.96 -3.80
N ILE A 113 -2.83 -3.70 -4.79
CA ILE A 113 -2.74 -3.28 -6.19
C ILE A 113 -3.72 -4.13 -6.99
N ALA A 114 -4.76 -3.50 -7.53
CA ALA A 114 -5.64 -4.13 -8.51
C ALA A 114 -5.16 -3.75 -9.91
N VAL A 115 -5.03 -4.72 -10.81
CA VAL A 115 -4.64 -4.48 -12.21
C VAL A 115 -5.58 -5.23 -13.15
N GLY A 116 -5.82 -4.70 -14.35
CA GLY A 116 -6.48 -5.50 -15.39
C GLY A 116 -5.62 -6.67 -15.86
N ARG A 117 -4.32 -6.42 -16.01
CA ARG A 117 -3.30 -7.45 -16.27
C ARG A 117 -1.99 -7.08 -15.61
N VAL A 118 -1.25 -8.06 -15.09
CA VAL A 118 0.10 -7.80 -14.55
C VAL A 118 1.06 -7.42 -15.68
N ILE A 119 1.56 -6.19 -15.59
CA ILE A 119 2.73 -5.71 -16.33
C ILE A 119 3.86 -5.59 -15.30
N PRO A 120 4.84 -6.52 -15.28
CA PRO A 120 5.80 -6.63 -14.18
C PRO A 120 6.57 -5.33 -13.89
N GLU A 121 6.99 -4.63 -14.94
CA GLU A 121 7.73 -3.37 -14.84
C GLU A 121 6.88 -2.27 -14.22
N ARG A 122 5.59 -2.18 -14.59
CA ARG A 122 4.66 -1.20 -14.02
C ARG A 122 4.39 -1.49 -12.54
N VAL A 123 4.13 -2.74 -12.18
CA VAL A 123 3.96 -3.12 -10.76
C VAL A 123 5.22 -2.77 -9.97
N ALA A 124 6.41 -3.01 -10.52
CA ALA A 124 7.65 -2.65 -9.88
C ALA A 124 7.82 -1.14 -9.67
N GLU A 125 7.40 -0.30 -10.63
CA GLU A 125 7.37 1.16 -10.48
C GLU A 125 6.41 1.60 -9.37
N LEU A 126 5.19 1.06 -9.35
CA LEU A 126 4.19 1.36 -8.32
C LEU A 126 4.73 1.03 -6.92
N VAL A 127 5.25 -0.19 -6.72
CA VAL A 127 5.84 -0.62 -5.44
C VAL A 127 7.09 0.17 -5.11
N SER A 128 7.88 0.61 -6.09
CA SER A 128 9.03 1.50 -5.85
C SER A 128 8.59 2.82 -5.20
N GLY A 129 7.52 3.43 -5.71
CA GLY A 129 6.95 4.66 -5.14
C GLY A 129 6.43 4.44 -3.71
N ILE A 130 5.75 3.32 -3.47
CA ILE A 130 5.24 2.96 -2.14
C ILE A 130 6.41 2.76 -1.17
N ALA A 131 7.43 1.99 -1.56
CA ALA A 131 8.60 1.73 -0.73
C ALA A 131 9.35 3.02 -0.39
N GLU A 132 9.55 3.92 -1.36
CA GLU A 132 10.15 5.23 -1.11
C GLU A 132 9.30 6.09 -0.17
N GLY A 133 7.98 6.08 -0.32
CA GLY A 133 7.06 6.77 0.57
C GLY A 133 7.18 6.27 2.01
N CYS A 134 7.23 4.94 2.19
CA CYS A 134 7.44 4.32 3.50
C CYS A 134 8.79 4.74 4.12
N ILE A 135 9.86 4.80 3.32
CA ILE A 135 11.18 5.25 3.78
C ILE A 135 11.11 6.72 4.26
N GLN A 136 10.45 7.60 3.51
CA GLN A 136 10.30 9.01 3.89
C GLN A 136 9.43 9.18 5.14
N ALA A 137 8.37 8.39 5.28
CA ALA A 137 7.48 8.37 6.44
C ALA A 137 8.09 7.70 7.68
N GLY A 138 9.21 6.98 7.52
CA GLY A 138 9.82 6.20 8.61
C GLY A 138 9.00 4.98 9.02
N CYS A 139 8.15 4.44 8.13
CA CYS A 139 7.38 3.21 8.35
C CYS A 139 7.90 2.05 7.50
N ALA A 140 7.54 0.82 7.86
CA ALA A 140 7.88 -0.36 7.06
C ALA A 140 6.80 -0.66 6.02
N LEU A 141 7.18 -1.05 4.79
CA LEU A 141 6.30 -1.75 3.88
C LEU A 141 6.23 -3.22 4.33
N LEU A 142 5.19 -3.57 5.08
CA LEU A 142 5.11 -4.82 5.81
C LEU A 142 4.62 -5.99 4.94
N GLY A 143 3.90 -5.69 3.87
CA GLY A 143 3.44 -6.65 2.88
C GLY A 143 2.41 -6.01 1.96
N GLY A 144 1.93 -6.76 0.97
CA GLY A 144 0.90 -6.30 0.07
C GLY A 144 0.37 -7.43 -0.80
N GLU A 145 -0.57 -7.10 -1.67
CA GLU A 145 -1.19 -8.05 -2.60
C GLU A 145 -1.33 -7.41 -3.99
N THR A 146 -1.14 -8.21 -5.03
CA THR A 146 -1.40 -7.79 -6.43
C THR A 146 -2.42 -8.72 -7.04
N ALA A 147 -3.59 -8.18 -7.37
CA ALA A 147 -4.71 -8.95 -7.91
C ALA A 147 -4.99 -8.57 -9.37
N GLU A 148 -5.02 -9.58 -10.25
CA GLU A 148 -5.49 -9.44 -11.63
C GLU A 148 -7.01 -9.55 -11.69
N HIS A 149 -7.65 -8.59 -12.35
CA HIS A 149 -9.10 -8.51 -12.55
C HIS A 149 -9.49 -8.49 -14.04
N PRO A 150 -9.16 -9.56 -14.79
CA PRO A 150 -9.43 -9.62 -16.22
C PRO A 150 -10.94 -9.55 -16.52
N GLY A 151 -11.31 -8.67 -17.45
CA GLY A 151 -12.70 -8.43 -17.82
C GLY A 151 -13.47 -7.49 -16.87
N ILE A 152 -12.88 -7.09 -15.75
CA ILE A 152 -13.40 -6.01 -14.88
C ILE A 152 -12.61 -4.71 -15.13
N MET A 153 -11.29 -4.81 -15.26
CA MET A 153 -10.39 -3.70 -15.56
C MET A 153 -9.75 -3.90 -16.94
N ALA A 154 -9.46 -2.82 -17.66
CA ALA A 154 -8.72 -2.92 -18.92
C ALA A 154 -7.25 -3.31 -18.65
N ASP A 155 -6.60 -4.02 -19.57
CA ASP A 155 -5.25 -4.57 -19.40
C ASP A 155 -4.20 -3.57 -18.89
N GLY A 156 -4.34 -2.27 -19.23
CA GLY A 156 -3.43 -1.22 -18.80
C GLY A 156 -3.82 -0.51 -17.49
N ASP A 157 -5.05 -0.68 -17.03
CA ASP A 157 -5.60 0.04 -15.89
C ASP A 157 -5.16 -0.61 -14.59
N TYR A 158 -4.96 0.23 -13.58
CA TYR A 158 -4.69 -0.20 -12.21
C TYR A 158 -5.32 0.74 -11.18
N ASP A 159 -5.56 0.21 -10.00
CA ASP A 159 -6.00 0.93 -8.81
C ASP A 159 -5.09 0.57 -7.62
N LEU A 160 -4.92 1.53 -6.71
CA LEU A 160 -4.03 1.43 -5.57
C LEU A 160 -4.78 1.78 -4.29
N SER A 161 -4.61 0.94 -3.28
CA SER A 161 -4.99 1.28 -1.91
C SER A 161 -3.92 0.80 -0.94
N ALA A 162 -3.88 1.41 0.24
CA ALA A 162 -2.99 1.00 1.31
C ALA A 162 -3.67 1.17 2.66
N THR A 163 -3.25 0.34 3.61
CA THR A 163 -3.63 0.45 5.01
C THR A 163 -2.37 0.66 5.85
N GLY A 164 -2.32 1.77 6.58
CA GLY A 164 -1.25 2.12 7.49
C GLY A 164 -1.67 1.88 8.93
N VAL A 165 -0.72 1.45 9.75
CA VAL A 165 -0.88 1.33 11.20
C VAL A 165 0.19 2.17 11.88
N GLY A 166 -0.23 3.00 12.81
CA GLY A 166 0.61 3.79 13.69
C GLY A 166 0.33 3.50 15.16
N VAL A 167 1.18 4.03 16.03
CA VAL A 167 1.02 3.93 17.49
C VAL A 167 1.11 5.30 18.14
N VAL A 168 0.28 5.51 19.15
CA VAL A 168 0.31 6.71 20.00
C VAL A 168 0.10 6.30 21.45
N GLU A 169 0.82 6.93 22.37
CA GLU A 169 0.54 6.77 23.80
C GLU A 169 -0.77 7.50 24.14
N ALA A 170 -1.68 6.89 24.89
CA ALA A 170 -3.00 7.46 25.15
C ALA A 170 -2.94 8.89 25.73
N GLU A 171 -1.96 9.20 26.58
CA GLU A 171 -1.78 10.53 27.17
C GLU A 171 -1.29 11.60 26.17
N LYS A 172 -0.75 11.17 25.02
CA LYS A 172 -0.22 12.04 23.96
C LYS A 172 -1.17 12.21 22.78
N LEU A 173 -2.28 11.47 22.76
CA LEU A 173 -3.29 11.55 21.70
C LEU A 173 -3.68 13.01 21.44
N LEU A 174 -3.58 13.42 20.18
CA LEU A 174 -4.01 14.74 19.74
C LEU A 174 -5.50 14.72 19.41
N GLY A 175 -6.19 15.79 19.79
CA GLY A 175 -7.63 15.91 19.65
C GLY A 175 -8.11 17.36 19.73
N PRO A 176 -9.34 17.64 19.26
CA PRO A 176 -9.90 18.98 19.23
C PRO A 176 -10.14 19.58 20.63
N ASP A 177 -10.23 18.73 21.66
CA ASP A 177 -10.38 19.11 23.06
C ASP A 177 -9.17 19.90 23.62
N ARG A 178 -8.02 19.86 22.93
CA ARG A 178 -6.81 20.60 23.30
C ARG A 178 -6.81 22.05 22.83
N VAL A 179 -7.67 22.42 21.89
CA VAL A 179 -7.71 23.77 21.26
C VAL A 179 -8.30 24.80 22.23
N ARG A 180 -7.69 25.98 22.30
CA ARG A 180 -8.06 27.07 23.22
C ARG A 180 -8.12 28.43 22.54
N PRO A 181 -8.93 29.38 23.04
CA PRO A 181 -8.89 30.76 22.58
C PRO A 181 -7.46 31.34 22.71
N GLY A 182 -6.95 31.90 21.61
CA GLY A 182 -5.59 32.44 21.54
C GLY A 182 -4.58 31.52 20.85
N ASP A 183 -4.95 30.27 20.52
CA ASP A 183 -4.12 29.40 19.69
C ASP A 183 -3.91 29.99 18.29
N VAL A 184 -2.75 29.70 17.71
CA VAL A 184 -2.36 30.15 16.37
C VAL A 184 -2.44 29.01 15.37
N VAL A 185 -2.85 29.32 14.15
CA VAL A 185 -2.84 28.36 13.04
C VAL A 185 -1.51 28.47 12.31
N ILE A 186 -0.79 27.35 12.21
CA ILE A 186 0.44 27.22 11.42
C ILE A 186 0.11 26.32 10.22
N ALA A 187 0.40 26.81 9.02
CA ALA A 187 0.21 26.05 7.78
C ALA A 187 1.56 25.54 7.27
N MET A 188 1.56 24.31 6.75
CA MET A 188 2.66 23.74 5.99
C MET A 188 2.34 23.84 4.50
N GLY A 189 3.33 24.22 3.68
CA GLY A 189 3.12 24.32 2.23
C GLY A 189 2.96 22.94 1.60
N SER A 190 1.99 22.79 0.69
CA SER A 190 1.85 21.57 -0.12
C SER A 190 2.75 21.59 -1.35
N SER A 191 3.00 20.42 -1.93
CA SER A 191 3.74 20.26 -3.19
C SER A 191 2.89 20.56 -4.43
N GLY A 192 1.57 20.67 -4.29
CA GLY A 192 0.61 20.81 -5.38
C GLY A 192 -0.65 19.98 -5.13
N LEU A 193 -1.34 19.58 -6.21
CA LEU A 193 -2.30 18.48 -6.24
C LEU A 193 -1.65 17.27 -6.91
#